data_AF-A0A925TKI1-F1
#
_entry.id   AF-A0A925TKI1-F1
#
_cell.length_a   1.000
_cell.length_b   1.000
_cell.length_c   1.000
_cell.angle_alpha   90.00
_cell.angle_beta   90.00
_cell.angle_gamma   90.00
#
_symmetry.space_group_name_H-M   'P 1'
#
loop_
_entity.id
_entity.type
_entity.pdbx_description
1 polymer ?
#
loop_
_entity_poly.entity_id
_entity_poly.type
_entity_poly.pdbx_seq_one_letter_code
_entity_poly.pdbx_strand_id
1 'polypeptide(L)' 'MNTNEAKFILRARRPDGRDDADPRFQEALEQARRDPALAAWMAREQAFDEAVAARLRAVEPPAGLRDAILAG' A
#
# COMPACT_ATOMS: atom_id res chain seq x y z
N MET A 1 -6.01 -2.33 19.35
CA MET A 1 -4.63 -2.48 18.84
C MET A 1 -3.75 -1.30 19.26
N ASN A 2 -2.44 -1.50 19.46
CA ASN A 2 -1.48 -0.42 19.73
C ASN A 2 -0.88 0.18 18.42
N THR A 3 -0.20 1.34 18.52
CA THR A 3 0.35 2.05 17.35
C THR A 3 1.37 1.21 16.54
N ASN A 4 2.20 0.39 17.18
CA ASN A 4 3.19 -0.43 16.46
C ASN A 4 2.54 -1.58 15.69
N GLU A 5 1.56 -2.24 16.29
CA GLU A 5 0.75 -3.26 15.62
C GLU A 5 -0.03 -2.66 14.44
N ALA A 6 -0.60 -1.46 14.63
CA ALA A 6 -1.32 -0.77 13.56
C ALA A 6 -0.39 -0.44 12.39
N LYS A 7 0.84 0.04 12.67
CA LYS A 7 1.85 0.27 11.63
C LYS A 7 2.19 -1.00 10.86
N PHE A 8 2.35 -2.12 11.55
CA PHE A 8 2.67 -3.39 10.91
C PHE A 8 1.57 -3.80 9.92
N ILE A 9 0.30 -3.68 10.31
CA ILE A 9 -0.84 -4.02 9.45
C ILE A 9 -0.95 -3.03 8.28
N LEU A 10 -0.91 -1.72 8.56
CA LEU A 10 -1.10 -0.68 7.54
C LEU A 10 0.00 -0.69 6.46
N ARG A 11 1.20 -1.17 6.77
CA ARG A 11 2.27 -1.37 5.76
C ARG A 11 1.95 -2.44 4.71
N ALA A 12 1.04 -3.35 5.01
CA ALA A 12 0.59 -4.36 4.05
C ALA A 12 -0.64 -3.91 3.25
N ARG A 13 -1.19 -2.72 3.53
CA ARG A 13 -2.40 -2.21 2.89
C ARG A 13 -2.11 -1.87 1.43
N ARG A 14 -2.88 -2.43 0.50
CA ARG A 14 -2.77 -2.06 -0.91
C ARG A 14 -3.28 -0.62 -1.15
N PRO A 15 -2.64 0.13 -2.07
CA PRO A 15 -3.05 1.52 -2.37
C PRO A 15 -4.50 1.66 -2.85
N ASP A 16 -5.07 0.62 -3.44
CA ASP A 16 -6.44 0.61 -3.95
C ASP A 16 -7.50 0.26 -2.90
N GLY A 17 -7.10 0.09 -1.63
CA GLY A 17 -8.02 -0.08 -0.50
C GLY A 17 -8.79 -1.41 -0.51
N ARG A 18 -8.42 -2.40 -1.32
CA ARG A 18 -9.09 -3.72 -1.31
C ARG A 18 -9.02 -4.43 0.03
N ASP A 19 -8.01 -4.11 0.84
CA ASP A 19 -7.83 -4.67 2.17
C ASP A 19 -8.72 -4.00 3.21
N ASP A 20 -9.35 -2.87 2.89
CA ASP A 20 -10.11 -2.08 3.87
C ASP A 20 -11.31 -2.85 4.42
N ALA A 21 -11.88 -3.80 3.68
CA ALA A 21 -12.99 -4.61 4.18
C ALA A 21 -12.56 -5.62 5.27
N ASP A 22 -11.27 -5.91 5.39
CA ASP A 22 -10.76 -6.84 6.40
C ASP A 22 -10.83 -6.22 7.81
N PRO A 23 -11.37 -6.93 8.82
CA PRO A 23 -11.52 -6.40 10.17
C PRO A 23 -10.21 -5.92 10.83
N ARG A 24 -9.07 -6.54 10.51
CA ARG A 24 -7.75 -6.14 11.03
C ARG A 24 -7.32 -4.81 10.45
N PHE A 25 -7.59 -4.58 9.17
CA PHE A 25 -7.31 -3.29 8.53
C PHE A 25 -8.26 -2.22 9.04
N GLN A 26 -9.54 -2.51 9.24
CA GLN A 26 -10.49 -1.57 9.88
C GLN A 26 -10.00 -1.14 11.27
N GLU A 27 -9.58 -2.08 12.12
CA GLU A 27 -9.04 -1.76 13.45
C GLU A 27 -7.78 -0.87 13.35
N ALA A 28 -6.91 -1.12 12.35
CA ALA A 28 -5.71 -0.34 12.10
C ALA A 28 -6.00 1.08 11.61
N LEU A 29 -6.92 1.22 10.68
CA LEU A 29 -7.39 2.50 10.15
C LEU A 29 -8.06 3.32 11.23
N GLU A 30 -8.87 2.70 12.09
CA GLU A 30 -9.46 3.36 13.25
C GLU A 30 -8.40 3.84 14.25
N GLN A 31 -7.34 3.06 14.49
CA GLN A 31 -6.22 3.51 15.32
C GLN A 31 -5.50 4.71 14.68
N ALA A 32 -5.27 4.70 13.36
CA ALA A 32 -4.69 5.83 12.64
C ALA A 32 -5.59 7.08 12.71
N ARG A 33 -6.91 6.93 12.66
CA ARG A 33 -7.86 8.03 12.80
C ARG A 33 -7.80 8.71 14.18
N ARG A 34 -7.46 7.95 15.23
CA ARG A 34 -7.39 8.43 16.62
C ARG A 34 -6.02 8.97 17.02
N ASP A 35 -4.96 8.54 16.34
CA ASP A 35 -3.57 8.93 16.61
C ASP A 35 -3.04 9.82 15.45
N PRO A 36 -2.96 11.15 15.64
CA PRO A 36 -2.51 12.08 14.59
C PRO A 36 -1.10 11.80 14.08
N ALA A 37 -0.21 11.28 14.94
CA ALA A 37 1.15 10.94 14.55
C ALA A 37 1.16 9.69 13.65
N LEU A 38 0.28 8.73 13.94
CA LEU A 38 0.08 7.56 13.09
C LEU A 38 -0.56 7.94 11.74
N ALA A 39 -1.57 8.81 11.73
CA ALA A 39 -2.16 9.33 10.48
C ALA A 39 -1.10 10.02 9.59
N ALA A 40 -0.31 10.92 10.18
CA ALA A 40 0.76 11.62 9.46
C ALA A 40 1.88 10.69 8.99
N TRP A 41 2.15 9.60 9.71
CA TRP A 41 3.04 8.55 9.24
C TRP A 41 2.44 7.79 8.06
N MET A 42 1.18 7.36 8.14
CA MET A 42 0.52 6.59 7.09
C MET A 42 0.43 7.37 5.78
N ALA A 43 0.11 8.67 5.84
CA ALA A 43 0.09 9.54 4.67
C ALA A 43 1.46 9.60 3.97
N ARG A 44 2.56 9.60 4.73
CA ARG A 44 3.92 9.59 4.16
C ARG A 44 4.26 8.25 3.51
N GLU A 45 3.92 7.13 4.14
CA GLU A 45 4.13 5.81 3.54
C GLU A 45 3.33 5.69 2.22
N GLN A 46 2.06 6.13 2.20
CA GLN A 46 1.22 6.04 1.01
C GLN A 46 1.75 6.90 -0.15
N ALA A 47 2.25 8.10 0.15
CA ALA A 47 2.89 8.98 -0.84
C ALA A 47 4.16 8.37 -1.42
N PHE A 48 4.95 7.67 -0.59
CA PHE A 48 6.14 6.95 -1.05
C PHE A 48 5.76 5.80 -1.99
N ASP A 49 4.78 4.97 -1.60
CA ASP A 49 4.31 3.85 -2.42
C ASP A 49 3.77 4.32 -3.77
N GLU A 50 3.03 5.43 -3.79
CA GLU A 50 2.52 6.04 -5.01
C GLU A 50 3.67 6.52 -5.93
N ALA A 51 4.69 7.17 -5.37
CA ALA A 51 5.84 7.63 -6.14
C ALA A 51 6.62 6.46 -6.77
N VAL A 52 6.84 5.37 -6.01
CA VAL A 52 7.49 4.17 -6.53
C VAL A 52 6.66 3.54 -7.65
N ALA A 53 5.35 3.36 -7.42
CA ALA A 53 4.45 2.78 -8.41
C ALA A 53 4.38 3.62 -9.69
N ALA A 54 4.33 4.95 -9.56
CA ALA A 54 4.35 5.86 -10.71
C ALA A 54 5.63 5.72 -11.52
N ARG A 55 6.80 5.62 -10.85
CA ARG A 55 8.09 5.47 -11.54
C ARG A 55 8.19 4.15 -12.30
N LEU A 56 7.68 3.07 -11.72
CA LEU A 56 7.64 1.75 -12.37
C LEU A 56 6.72 1.73 -13.58
N ARG A 57 5.52 2.34 -13.50
CA ARG A 57 4.57 2.42 -14.63
C ARG A 57 5.11 3.25 -15.80
N ALA A 58 6.03 4.17 -15.54
CA ALA A 58 6.66 4.98 -16.59
C ALA A 58 7.70 4.20 -17.43
N VAL A 59 8.02 2.96 -17.07
CA VAL A 59 8.92 2.10 -17.86
C VAL A 59 8.09 1.32 -18.87
N GLU A 60 8.34 1.56 -20.15
CA GLU A 60 7.70 0.80 -21.22
C GLU A 60 8.27 -0.64 -21.25
N PRO A 61 7.42 -1.68 -21.18
CA PRO A 61 7.89 -3.05 -21.31
C PRO A 61 8.41 -3.29 -22.73
N PRO A 62 9.47 -4.12 -22.90
CA PRO A 62 9.92 -4.54 -24.23
C PRO A 62 8.79 -5.11 -25.08
N ALA A 63 8.81 -4.84 -26.38
CA ALA A 63 7.86 -5.41 -27.32
C ALA A 63 7.87 -6.94 -27.24
N GLY A 64 6.68 -7.55 -27.20
CA GLY A 64 6.53 -9.00 -27.08
C GLY A 64 6.84 -9.59 -25.70
N LEU A 65 7.19 -8.79 -24.69
CA LEU A 65 7.51 -9.31 -23.35
C LEU A 65 6.36 -10.14 -22.76
N ARG A 66 5.11 -9.69 -22.94
CA ARG A 66 3.94 -10.43 -22.42
C ARG A 66 3.87 -11.84 -23.01
N ASP A 67 4.03 -11.96 -24.32
CA ASP A 67 3.94 -13.24 -25.02
C ASP A 67 5.11 -14.14 -24.62
N ALA A 68 6.32 -13.58 -24.49
CA ALA A 68 7.50 -14.30 -24.01
C ALA A 68 7.31 -14.86 -22.58
N ILE A 69 6.74 -14.06 -21.66
CA ILE A 69 6.43 -14.52 -20.29
C ILE A 69 5.40 -15.64 -20.29
N LEU A 70 4.39 -15.57 -21.15
CA LEU A 70 3.32 -16.57 -21.21
C LEU A 70 3.74 -17.86 -21.94
N ALA A 71 4.76 -17.79 -22.80
CA ALA A 71 5.27 -18.94 -23.53
C ALA A 71 6.15 -19.89 -22.70
N GLY A 72 6.77 -19.40 -21.62
CA GLY A 72 7.62 -20.19 -20.72
C GLY A 72 9.08 -20.24 -21.14
#